data_AF-X1RTB4-F1
#
_entry.id   AF-X1RTB4-F1
#
_cell.length_a   1.000
_cell.length_b   1.000
_cell.length_c   1.000
_cell.angle_alpha   90.00
_cell.angle_beta   90.00
_cell.angle_gamma   90.00
#
_symmetry.space_group_name_H-M   'P 1'
#
loop_
_entity.id
_entity.type
_entity.pdbx_description
1 polymer ?
#
loop_
_entity_poly.entity_id
_entity_poly.type
_entity_poly.pdbx_seq_one_letter_code
_entity_poly.pdbx_strand_id
1 'polypeptide(L)'
;GELISKVKFQLPELLSPEDGASVDSSRPTFDWEDVVDTVSGLDSYEIQVDNNQDFSPPEYVAIVTASNAIPQSDLAQGEYSWRVRARDNLDHYSDWTSPWS
;
A
#
# COMPACT_ATOMS: atom_id res chain seq x y z
N GLY A 1 -17.32 -29.20 -12.41
CA GLY A 1 -16.01 -28.68 -12.81
C GLY A 1 -15.99 -27.22 -12.41
N GLU A 2 -15.65 -26.96 -11.16
CA GLU A 2 -15.69 -25.61 -10.58
C GLU A 2 -14.82 -25.63 -9.32
N LEU A 3 -13.50 -25.70 -9.54
CA LEU A 3 -12.49 -25.58 -8.48
C LEU A 3 -11.40 -24.63 -9.00
N ILE A 4 -11.82 -23.44 -9.41
CA ILE A 4 -10.96 -22.25 -9.31
C ILE A 4 -11.64 -21.34 -8.29
N SER A 5 -11.88 -21.89 -7.10
CA SER A 5 -12.30 -21.11 -5.93
C SER A 5 -11.15 -20.16 -5.62
N LYS A 6 -11.25 -18.94 -6.14
CA LYS A 6 -10.72 -17.70 -5.57
C LYS A 6 -9.45 -17.94 -4.75
N VAL A 7 -8.30 -18.03 -5.42
CA VAL A 7 -7.02 -17.85 -4.74
C VAL A 7 -7.16 -16.52 -3.99
N LYS A 8 -7.21 -16.59 -2.66
CA LYS A 8 -7.44 -15.43 -1.82
C LYS A 8 -6.12 -14.69 -1.77
N PHE A 9 -5.85 -13.89 -2.80
CA PHE A 9 -4.79 -12.91 -2.76
C PHE A 9 -5.07 -12.03 -1.53
N GLN A 10 -4.16 -12.05 -0.55
CA GLN A 10 -4.38 -11.33 0.70
C GLN A 10 -4.19 -9.84 0.46
N LEU A 11 -5.22 -9.06 0.82
CA LEU A 11 -5.15 -7.61 0.80
C LEU A 11 -4.37 -7.16 2.05
N PRO A 12 -3.38 -6.25 1.92
CA PRO A 12 -2.69 -5.68 3.07
C PRO A 12 -3.66 -4.97 4.02
N GLU A 13 -3.42 -5.07 5.32
CA GLU A 13 -4.12 -4.27 6.34
C GLU A 13 -3.23 -3.08 6.71
N LEU A 14 -3.77 -1.87 6.61
CA LEU A 14 -3.03 -0.64 6.92
C LEU A 14 -2.88 -0.53 8.44
N LEU A 15 -1.71 -0.10 8.92
CA LEU A 15 -1.41 0.01 10.36
C LEU A 15 -1.08 1.43 10.78
N SER A 16 -0.18 2.11 10.04
CA SER A 16 0.30 3.43 10.41
C SER A 16 0.67 4.25 9.17
N PRO A 17 0.42 5.57 9.14
CA PRO A 17 -0.40 6.32 10.10
C PRO A 17 -1.85 5.81 10.14
N GLU A 18 -2.50 5.86 11.31
CA GLU A 18 -3.93 5.50 11.43
C GLU A 18 -4.81 6.43 10.57
N ASP A 19 -5.97 5.94 10.13
CA ASP A 19 -6.95 6.75 9.41
C ASP A 19 -7.42 7.97 10.25
N GLY A 20 -7.21 9.17 9.72
CA GLY A 20 -7.45 10.47 10.37
C GLY A 20 -6.31 10.95 11.26
N ALA A 21 -5.12 10.34 11.21
CA ALA A 21 -4.00 10.73 12.07
C ALA A 21 -3.34 12.04 11.62
N SER A 22 -3.07 12.95 12.56
CA SER A 22 -2.16 14.07 12.33
C SER A 22 -0.71 13.66 12.60
N VAL A 23 0.15 13.72 11.58
CA VAL A 23 1.56 13.34 11.68
C VAL A 23 2.47 14.58 11.63
N ASP A 24 3.30 14.76 12.66
CA ASP A 24 4.27 15.85 12.75
C ASP A 24 5.63 15.43 12.13
N SER A 25 5.59 15.01 10.86
CA SER A 25 6.76 14.65 10.06
C SER A 25 6.46 14.86 8.59
N SER A 26 7.40 15.47 7.85
CA SER A 26 7.33 15.58 6.38
C SER A 26 7.61 14.25 5.67
N ARG A 27 8.08 13.23 6.40
CA ARG A 27 8.40 11.90 5.89
C ARG A 27 7.83 10.84 6.84
N PRO A 28 6.50 10.72 6.91
CA PRO A 28 5.86 9.71 7.75
C PRO A 28 6.33 8.31 7.33
N THR A 29 6.45 7.42 8.32
CA THR A 29 6.61 5.99 8.05
C THR A 29 5.23 5.40 7.82
N PHE A 30 5.03 4.83 6.63
CA PHE A 30 3.85 4.03 6.31
C PHE A 30 4.14 2.57 6.61
N ASP A 31 3.23 1.89 7.29
CA ASP A 31 3.36 0.51 7.75
C ASP A 31 2.05 -0.23 7.55
N TRP A 32 2.14 -1.47 7.09
CA TRP A 32 1.00 -2.36 6.86
C TRP A 32 1.36 -3.80 7.27
N GLU A 33 0.35 -4.63 7.47
CA GLU A 33 0.55 -6.05 7.79
C GLU A 33 1.18 -6.81 6.63
N ASP A 34 2.08 -7.74 6.97
CA ASP A 34 2.64 -8.68 6.02
C ASP A 34 1.55 -9.60 5.44
N VAL A 35 1.54 -9.74 4.12
CA VAL A 35 0.63 -10.65 3.42
C VAL A 35 1.34 -11.92 2.97
N VAL A 36 0.59 -13.02 2.87
CA VAL A 36 1.11 -14.29 2.35
C VAL A 36 0.25 -14.73 1.17
N ASP A 37 0.89 -14.95 0.02
CA ASP A 37 0.29 -15.72 -1.07
C ASP A 37 0.87 -17.14 -1.04
N THR A 38 0.03 -18.14 -0.73
CA THR A 38 0.46 -19.54 -0.63
C THR A 38 0.52 -20.26 -1.98
N VAL A 39 0.07 -19.62 -3.06
CA VAL A 39 0.03 -20.18 -4.41
C VAL A 39 1.22 -19.71 -5.23
N SER A 40 1.44 -18.40 -5.34
CA SER A 40 2.50 -17.80 -6.13
C SER A 40 3.60 -17.15 -5.29
N GLY A 41 3.40 -17.00 -3.99
CA GLY A 41 4.33 -16.28 -3.10
C GLY A 41 4.23 -14.77 -3.26
N LEU A 42 4.53 -14.03 -2.20
CA LEU A 42 4.67 -12.57 -2.27
C LEU A 42 6.01 -12.20 -2.92
N ASP A 43 6.00 -11.24 -3.83
CA ASP A 43 7.20 -10.60 -4.38
C ASP A 43 7.45 -9.23 -3.73
N SER A 44 6.45 -8.35 -3.80
CA SER A 44 6.59 -6.96 -3.37
C SER A 44 5.25 -6.31 -3.06
N TYR A 45 5.31 -5.08 -2.56
CA TYR A 45 4.17 -4.18 -2.40
C TYR A 45 4.37 -2.94 -3.25
N GLU A 46 3.27 -2.34 -3.68
CA GLU A 46 3.24 -0.98 -4.23
C GLU A 46 2.44 -0.10 -3.28
N ILE A 47 3.02 1.04 -2.92
CA ILE A 47 2.38 2.09 -2.12
C ILE A 47 2.19 3.34 -2.97
N GLN A 48 1.06 4.01 -2.77
CA GLN A 48 0.82 5.37 -3.26
C GLN A 48 0.37 6.26 -2.10
N VAL A 49 0.89 7.49 -2.07
CA VAL A 49 0.47 8.57 -1.18
C VAL A 49 0.20 9.78 -2.06
N ASP A 50 -0.98 10.36 -1.95
CA ASP A 50 -1.43 11.46 -2.79
C ASP A 50 -2.33 12.43 -2.02
N ASN A 51 -2.28 13.72 -2.33
CA ASN A 51 -3.25 14.71 -1.82
C ASN A 51 -4.52 14.84 -2.68
N ASN A 52 -4.62 14.05 -3.75
CA ASN A 52 -5.76 13.93 -4.65
C ASN A 52 -6.42 12.56 -4.54
N GLN A 53 -7.75 12.53 -4.58
CA GLN A 53 -8.53 11.30 -4.39
C GLN A 53 -8.37 10.27 -5.51
N ASP A 54 -7.88 10.67 -6.68
CA ASP A 54 -7.67 9.81 -7.83
C ASP A 54 -6.27 9.17 -7.87
N PHE A 55 -5.37 9.57 -6.96
CA PHE A 55 -3.98 9.12 -6.90
C PHE A 55 -3.22 9.38 -8.22
N SER A 56 -3.45 10.54 -8.86
CA SER A 56 -2.85 10.89 -10.15
C SER A 56 -2.49 12.38 -10.32
N PRO A 57 -1.20 12.75 -10.37
CA PRO A 57 -0.02 11.95 -10.04
C PRO A 57 0.26 11.92 -8.52
N PRO A 58 0.68 10.76 -7.96
CA PRO A 58 0.99 10.67 -6.54
C PRO A 58 2.25 11.45 -6.17
N GLU A 59 2.21 12.14 -5.02
CA GLU A 59 3.40 12.76 -4.42
C GLU A 59 4.45 11.72 -4.00
N TYR A 60 4.01 10.52 -3.63
CA TYR A 60 4.91 9.40 -3.36
C TYR A 60 4.36 8.08 -3.91
N VAL A 61 5.19 7.38 -4.67
CA VAL A 61 4.95 6.02 -5.14
C VAL A 61 6.22 5.21 -5.01
N ALA A 62 6.11 3.98 -4.53
CA ALA A 62 7.25 3.07 -4.41
C ALA A 62 6.83 1.61 -4.55
N ILE A 63 7.77 0.80 -5.03
CA ILE A 63 7.70 -0.66 -4.97
C ILE A 63 8.72 -1.11 -3.92
N VAL A 64 8.27 -1.84 -2.91
CA VAL A 64 9.10 -2.27 -1.76
C VAL A 64 8.86 -3.73 -1.44
N THR A 65 9.88 -4.42 -0.92
CA THR A 65 9.74 -5.82 -0.46
C THR A 65 9.42 -5.93 1.02
N ALA A 66 9.67 -4.87 1.80
CA ALA A 66 9.26 -4.77 3.19
C ALA A 66 7.82 -4.26 3.28
N SER A 67 7.12 -4.58 4.37
CA SER A 67 5.77 -4.09 4.65
C SER A 67 5.74 -2.65 5.21
N ASN A 68 6.72 -1.84 4.83
CA ASN A 68 6.79 -0.44 5.19
C ASN A 68 7.48 0.40 4.13
N ALA A 69 7.24 1.71 4.20
CA ALA A 69 7.80 2.69 3.29
C ALA A 69 7.97 4.05 3.97
N ILE A 70 9.02 4.78 3.57
CA ILE A 70 9.26 6.15 3.98
C ILE A 70 9.48 6.97 2.69
N PRO A 71 8.75 8.09 2.49
CA PRO A 71 8.98 8.97 1.36
C PRO A 71 10.45 9.37 1.23
N GLN A 72 11.00 9.37 0.02
CA GLN A 72 12.41 9.75 -0.21
C GLN A 72 12.62 11.27 -0.22
N SER A 73 11.54 12.04 -0.35
CA SER A 73 11.51 13.49 -0.30
C SER A 73 10.42 13.95 0.67
N ASP A 74 10.54 15.18 1.15
CA ASP A 74 9.55 15.77 2.05
C ASP A 74 8.21 15.96 1.34
N LEU A 75 7.14 15.48 1.98
CA LEU A 75 5.78 15.85 1.64
C LEU A 75 5.51 17.26 2.19
N ALA A 76 4.87 18.11 1.38
CA ALA A 76 4.45 19.43 1.83
C ALA A 76 3.36 19.28 2.92
N GLN A 77 3.21 20.29 3.78
CA GLN A 77 2.11 20.28 4.76
C GLN A 77 0.75 20.24 4.04
N GLY A 78 -0.10 19.29 4.42
CA GLY A 78 -1.42 19.10 3.85
C GLY A 78 -2.04 17.77 4.24
N GLU A 79 -3.25 17.55 3.74
CA GLU A 79 -3.96 16.28 3.87
C GLU A 79 -3.49 15.34 2.76
N TYR A 80 -3.27 14.07 3.10
CA TYR A 80 -2.86 13.04 2.15
C TYR A 80 -3.67 11.78 2.40
N SER A 81 -3.98 11.07 1.33
CA SER A 81 -4.47 9.71 1.41
C SER A 81 -3.39 8.74 0.96
N TRP A 82 -3.37 7.54 1.53
CA TRP A 82 -2.42 6.50 1.17
C TRP A 82 -3.09 5.14 1.02
N ARG A 83 -2.55 4.33 0.11
CA ARG A 83 -3.05 2.99 -0.19
C ARG A 83 -1.92 2.07 -0.61
N VAL A 84 -2.12 0.77 -0.38
CA VAL A 84 -1.14 -0.28 -0.68
C VAL A 84 -1.79 -1.39 -1.49
N ARG A 85 -1.02 -2.04 -2.35
CA ARG A 85 -1.39 -3.33 -2.95
C ARG A 85 -0.18 -4.26 -2.93
N ALA A 86 -0.41 -5.55 -2.82
CA ALA A 86 0.65 -6.54 -2.96
C ALA A 86 0.79 -6.99 -4.42
N ARG A 87 1.96 -7.51 -4.76
CA ARG A 87 2.33 -8.13 -6.04
C ARG A 87 2.96 -9.50 -5.78
N ASP A 88 2.51 -10.52 -6.49
CA ASP A 88 3.09 -11.87 -6.42
C ASP A 88 4.27 -12.07 -7.36
N ASN A 89 4.96 -13.22 -7.26
CA ASN A 89 6.09 -13.58 -8.14
C ASN A 89 5.70 -13.81 -9.62
N LEU A 90 4.42 -13.70 -9.97
CA LEU A 90 3.88 -13.86 -11.32
C LEU A 90 3.34 -12.54 -11.88
N ASP A 91 3.61 -11.41 -11.22
CA ASP A 91 3.16 -10.07 -11.60
C ASP A 91 1.63 -9.85 -11.50
N HIS A 92 0.93 -10.65 -10.68
CA HIS A 92 -0.44 -10.36 -10.30
C HIS A 92 -0.48 -9.43 -9.10
N TYR A 93 -1.44 -8.52 -9.10
CA TYR A 93 -1.64 -7.54 -8.04
C TYR A 93 -2.93 -7.81 -7.27
N SER A 94 -2.96 -7.49 -5.97
CA SER A 94 -4.24 -7.28 -5.28
C SER A 94 -4.98 -6.09 -5.88
N ASP A 95 -6.26 -6.00 -5.53
CA ASP A 95 -6.91 -4.71 -5.44
C ASP A 95 -6.10 -3.77 -4.51
N TRP A 96 -6.26 -2.46 -4.69
CA TRP A 96 -5.77 -1.50 -3.72
C TRP A 96 -6.56 -1.62 -2.41
N THR A 97 -5.90 -1.35 -1.27
CA THR A 97 -6.62 -1.09 -0.03
C THR A 97 -7.57 0.09 -0.20
N SER A 98 -8.64 0.13 0.62
CA SER A 98 -9.33 1.40 0.85
C SER A 98 -8.29 2.42 1.34
N PRO A 99 -8.25 3.63 0.78
CA PRO A 99 -7.27 4.61 1.21
C PRO A 99 -7.57 5.07 2.64
N TRP A 100 -6.52 5.25 3.43
CA TRP A 100 -6.56 5.95 4.72
C TRP A 100 -6.08 7.38 4.53
N SER A 101 -6.62 8.32 5.31
CA SER A 101 -6.25 9.74 5.28
C SER A 101 -5.56 10.19 6.57
#